data_AF-A0A7S1BS39-F1
#
_entry.id   AF-A0A7S1BS39-F1
#
_cell.length_a   1.000
_cell.length_b   1.000
_cell.length_c   1.000
_cell.angle_alpha   90.00
_cell.angle_beta   90.00
_cell.angle_gamma   90.00
#
_symmetry.space_group_name_H-M   'P 1'
#
loop_
_entity.id
_entity.type
_entity.pdbx_description
1 polymer ?
#
loop_
_entity_poly.entity_id
_entity_poly.type
_entity_poly.pdbx_seq_one_letter_code
_entity_poly.pdbx_strand_id
1 'polypeptide(L)'
;INISYMTINSDFNFKENYKSTLELPFSEHVEELRQRSFQVFWIILLLTFAAFIEVKFIVKILELPVADVKFFQISPGEYFISTVKISFYAGLLFSSPFILSQLLLFLLPGLTENEKKIILPLLLSSLVLFGLGLLFSYYVLIPAALNFF
;
A
#
# COMPACT_ATOMS: atom_id res chain seq x y z
N ILE A 1 1.74 -5.83 75.70
CA ILE A 1 0.70 -6.13 74.69
C ILE A 1 1.24 -5.65 73.35
N ASN A 2 1.41 -6.60 72.42
CA ASN A 2 2.00 -6.42 71.11
C ASN A 2 0.85 -6.23 70.11
N ILE A 3 0.76 -5.09 69.43
CA ILE A 3 -0.12 -4.85 68.27
C ILE A 3 0.67 -3.91 67.36
N SER A 4 1.45 -4.44 66.42
CA SER A 4 1.03 -4.84 65.07
C SER A 4 0.71 -3.65 64.15
N TYR A 5 1.73 -3.29 63.37
CA TYR A 5 1.77 -2.91 61.95
C TYR A 5 0.55 -2.21 61.33
N MET A 6 0.79 -1.12 60.62
CA MET A 6 0.66 -1.05 59.15
C MET A 6 0.90 0.40 58.68
N THR A 7 2.15 0.77 58.43
CA THR A 7 2.46 1.90 57.55
C THR A 7 2.06 1.50 56.14
N ILE A 8 0.96 2.04 55.64
CA ILE A 8 0.58 1.92 54.22
C ILE A 8 1.61 2.73 53.45
N ASN A 9 2.66 2.05 52.99
CA ASN A 9 3.63 2.62 52.08
C ASN A 9 2.93 2.76 50.74
N SER A 10 2.51 3.97 50.41
CA SER A 10 1.92 4.35 49.13
C SER A 10 3.01 4.58 48.08
N ASP A 11 4.00 3.69 48.04
CA ASP A 11 5.02 3.64 46.99
C ASP A 11 4.45 2.92 45.76
N PHE A 12 3.23 3.32 45.35
CA PHE A 12 2.70 3.04 44.02
C PHE A 12 3.40 3.99 43.04
N ASN A 13 4.69 3.79 42.86
CA ASN A 13 5.48 4.49 41.85
C ASN A 13 5.22 3.83 40.49
N PHE A 14 4.01 4.02 39.94
CA PHE A 14 3.64 3.63 38.56
C PHE A 14 4.27 4.54 37.50
N LYS A 15 5.31 5.30 37.84
CA LYS A 15 5.95 6.27 36.95
C LYS A 15 7.27 5.78 36.32
N GLU A 16 7.63 4.52 36.51
CA GLU A 16 8.87 3.94 35.96
C GLU A 16 8.69 2.97 34.78
N ASN A 17 7.47 2.77 34.26
CA ASN A 17 7.22 1.91 33.08
C ASN A 17 6.62 2.64 31.86
N TYR A 18 6.96 3.93 31.68
CA TYR A 18 6.80 4.61 30.38
C TYR A 18 8.16 4.97 29.77
N LYS A 19 9.15 4.12 30.04
CA LYS A 19 10.43 4.10 29.33
C LYS A 19 10.68 2.71 28.78
N SER A 20 9.62 2.02 28.36
CA SER A 20 9.74 0.88 27.45
C SER A 20 10.19 1.44 26.10
N THR A 21 11.49 1.29 25.87
CA THR A 21 12.26 1.53 24.65
C THR A 21 11.42 1.70 23.39
N LEU A 22 11.77 2.70 22.58
CA LEU A 22 11.27 2.98 21.23
C LEU A 22 11.52 1.83 20.21
N GLU A 23 11.79 0.63 20.69
CA GLU A 23 12.07 -0.60 19.96
C GLU A 23 10.98 -1.62 20.33
N LEU A 24 10.10 -1.92 19.37
CA LEU A 24 9.15 -3.02 19.51
C LEU A 24 9.94 -4.34 19.63
N PRO A 25 9.58 -5.26 20.54
CA PRO A 25 10.15 -6.59 20.54
C PRO A 25 9.93 -7.25 19.18
N PHE A 26 10.91 -8.03 18.69
CA PHE A 26 10.90 -8.63 17.35
C PHE A 26 9.59 -9.36 17.01
N SER A 27 8.99 -10.03 18.00
CA SER A 27 7.68 -10.69 17.85
C SER A 27 6.55 -9.73 17.51
N GLU A 28 6.52 -8.54 18.13
CA GLU A 28 5.52 -7.51 17.85
C GLU A 28 5.75 -6.87 16.48
N HIS A 29 7.01 -6.69 16.06
CA HIS A 29 7.30 -6.17 14.72
C HIS A 29 6.87 -7.16 13.61
N VAL A 30 7.09 -8.46 13.80
CA VAL A 30 6.59 -9.50 12.86
C VAL A 30 5.06 -9.59 12.87
N GLU A 31 4.43 -9.40 14.02
CA GLU A 31 2.97 -9.31 14.16
C GLU A 31 2.41 -8.15 13.34
N GLU A 32 3.04 -6.97 13.44
CA GLU A 32 2.69 -5.79 12.68
C GLU A 32 2.81 -6.02 11.16
N LEU A 33 3.91 -6.63 10.71
CA LEU A 33 4.09 -6.98 9.30
C LEU A 33 2.95 -7.87 8.80
N ARG A 34 2.60 -8.90 9.59
CA ARG A 34 1.54 -9.83 9.25
C ARG A 34 0.20 -9.12 9.11
N GLN A 35 -0.15 -8.27 10.07
CA GLN A 35 -1.40 -7.52 10.06
C GLN A 35 -1.48 -6.57 8.85
N ARG A 36 -0.41 -5.82 8.58
CA ARG A 36 -0.34 -4.89 7.44
C ARG A 36 -0.40 -5.64 6.10
N SER A 37 0.25 -6.80 6.00
CA SER A 37 0.20 -7.67 4.83
C SER A 37 -1.23 -8.11 4.52
N PHE A 38 -1.99 -8.57 5.52
CA PHE A 38 -3.40 -8.93 5.34
C PHE A 38 -4.25 -7.72 4.95
N GLN A 39 -4.01 -6.54 5.53
CA GLN A 39 -4.73 -5.32 5.16
C GLN A 39 -4.49 -4.94 3.69
N VAL A 40 -3.23 -4.97 3.25
CA VAL A 40 -2.86 -4.73 1.85
C VAL A 40 -3.50 -5.77 0.93
N PHE A 41 -3.45 -7.06 1.30
CA PHE A 41 -4.07 -8.13 0.54
C PHE A 41 -5.57 -7.89 0.31
N TRP A 42 -6.31 -7.52 1.37
CA TRP A 42 -7.74 -7.22 1.25
C TRP A 42 -8.02 -5.99 0.38
N ILE A 43 -7.18 -4.96 0.45
CA ILE A 43 -7.32 -3.76 -0.37
C ILE A 43 -7.04 -4.04 -1.84
N ILE A 44 -6.00 -4.83 -2.15
CA ILE A 44 -5.72 -5.27 -3.51
C ILE A 44 -6.90 -6.07 -4.06
N LEU A 45 -7.45 -7.00 -3.25
CA LEU A 45 -8.58 -7.83 -3.65
C LEU A 45 -9.83 -6.99 -3.91
N LEU A 46 -10.15 -6.04 -3.03
CA LEU A 46 -11.28 -5.13 -3.17
C LEU A 46 -11.14 -4.24 -4.42
N LEU A 47 -9.96 -3.64 -4.63
CA LEU A 47 -9.72 -2.77 -5.77
C LEU A 47 -9.67 -3.55 -7.09
N THR A 48 -9.14 -4.77 -7.08
CA THR A 48 -9.19 -5.66 -8.25
C THR A 48 -10.63 -6.03 -8.60
N PHE A 49 -11.46 -6.35 -7.60
CA PHE A 49 -12.86 -6.67 -7.82
C PHE A 49 -13.64 -5.45 -8.33
N ALA A 50 -13.41 -4.26 -7.77
CA ALA A 50 -13.98 -3.01 -8.28
C ALA A 50 -13.55 -2.73 -9.73
N ALA A 51 -12.27 -2.92 -10.05
CA ALA A 51 -11.74 -2.79 -11.40
C ALA A 51 -12.34 -3.81 -12.38
N PHE A 52 -12.68 -5.01 -11.89
CA PHE A 52 -13.34 -6.04 -12.70
C PHE A 52 -14.77 -5.67 -13.09
N ILE A 53 -15.53 -5.06 -12.19
CA ILE A 53 -16.88 -4.56 -12.48
C ILE A 53 -16.82 -3.44 -13.54
N GLU A 54 -15.85 -2.53 -13.40
CA GLU A 54 -15.69 -1.35 -14.26
C GLU A 54 -14.62 -1.52 -15.37
N VAL A 55 -14.30 -2.76 -15.73
CA VAL A 55 -13.20 -3.07 -16.67
C VAL A 55 -13.37 -2.41 -18.04
N LYS A 56 -14.62 -2.26 -18.51
CA LYS A 56 -14.93 -1.59 -19.78
C LYS A 56 -14.46 -0.14 -19.79
N PHE A 57 -14.58 0.57 -18.67
CA PHE A 57 -14.12 1.94 -18.53
C PHE A 57 -12.59 2.02 -18.57
N ILE A 58 -11.92 1.10 -17.87
CA ILE A 58 -10.45 1.00 -17.85
C ILE A 58 -9.91 0.71 -19.25
N VAL A 59 -10.49 -0.29 -19.94
CA VAL A 59 -10.10 -0.66 -21.31
C VAL A 59 -10.28 0.54 -22.25
N LYS A 60 -11.40 1.26 -22.16
CA LYS A 60 -11.63 2.45 -22.99
C LYS A 60 -10.54 3.51 -22.82
N ILE A 61 -10.06 3.77 -21.60
CA ILE A 61 -8.95 4.71 -21.36
C ILE A 61 -7.67 4.21 -22.03
N LEU A 62 -7.41 2.91 -21.95
CA LEU A 62 -6.22 2.28 -22.55
C LEU A 62 -6.27 2.25 -24.08
N GLU A 63 -7.46 2.24 -24.69
CA GLU A 63 -7.66 2.24 -26.15
C GLU A 63 -7.53 3.64 -26.78
N LEU A 64 -7.82 4.71 -26.04
CA LEU A 64 -7.72 6.10 -26.54
C LEU A 64 -6.38 6.44 -27.24
N PRO A 65 -5.20 6.09 -26.70
CA PRO A 65 -3.91 6.36 -27.34
C PRO A 65 -3.57 5.40 -28.49
N VAL A 66 -4.39 4.35 -28.72
CA VAL A 66 -4.13 3.24 -29.66
C VAL A 66 -5.08 3.28 -30.88
N ALA A 67 -5.53 4.49 -31.24
CA ALA A 67 -6.72 4.75 -32.06
C ALA A 67 -6.88 4.01 -33.41
N ASP A 68 -5.84 3.38 -33.95
CA ASP A 68 -5.87 2.65 -35.24
C ASP A 68 -5.74 1.12 -35.13
N VAL A 69 -5.65 0.55 -33.91
CA VAL A 69 -5.55 -0.90 -33.73
C VAL A 69 -6.87 -1.45 -33.20
N LYS A 70 -7.69 -2.06 -34.06
CA LYS A 70 -8.84 -2.87 -33.61
C LYS A 70 -8.32 -4.13 -32.93
N PHE A 71 -8.49 -4.22 -31.62
CA PHE A 71 -8.26 -5.45 -30.87
C PHE A 71 -9.23 -6.53 -31.33
N PHE A 72 -8.78 -7.40 -32.24
CA PHE A 72 -9.54 -8.59 -32.65
C PHE A 72 -9.37 -9.65 -31.57
N GLN A 73 -10.37 -9.82 -30.72
CA GLN A 73 -10.45 -10.96 -29.81
C GLN A 73 -11.07 -12.13 -30.54
N ILE A 74 -10.27 -13.18 -30.74
CA ILE A 74 -10.55 -14.28 -31.66
C ILE A 74 -11.52 -15.27 -30.99
N SER A 75 -11.54 -15.31 -29.65
CA SER A 75 -12.42 -16.19 -28.89
C SER A 75 -12.95 -15.57 -27.58
N PRO A 76 -14.14 -16.01 -27.10
CA PRO A 76 -14.68 -15.56 -25.80
C PRO A 76 -13.76 -15.87 -24.60
N GLY A 77 -12.95 -16.93 -24.70
CA GLY A 77 -11.97 -17.30 -23.67
C GLY A 77 -10.85 -16.28 -23.52
N GLU A 78 -10.32 -15.77 -24.64
CA GLU A 78 -9.27 -14.74 -24.63
C GLU A 78 -9.76 -13.42 -24.04
N TYR A 79 -11.01 -13.05 -24.32
CA TYR A 79 -11.63 -11.86 -23.73
C TYR A 79 -11.72 -11.97 -22.21
N PHE A 80 -12.19 -13.11 -21.70
CA PHE A 80 -12.30 -13.34 -20.25
C PHE A 80 -10.94 -13.25 -19.55
N ILE A 81 -9.91 -13.93 -20.08
CA ILE A 81 -8.57 -13.90 -19.50
C ILE A 81 -7.96 -12.49 -19.56
N SER A 82 -8.16 -11.76 -20.65
CA SER A 82 -7.68 -10.38 -20.78
C SER A 82 -8.36 -9.46 -19.76
N THR A 83 -9.68 -9.61 -19.60
CA THR A 83 -10.47 -8.87 -18.61
C THR A 83 -9.93 -9.10 -17.19
N VAL A 84 -9.69 -10.35 -16.80
CA VAL A 84 -9.12 -10.70 -15.49
C VAL A 84 -7.74 -10.09 -15.30
N LYS A 85 -6.86 -10.20 -16.31
CA LYS A 85 -5.51 -9.62 -16.26
C LYS A 85 -5.55 -8.09 -16.09
N ILE A 86 -6.33 -7.40 -16.90
CA ILE A 86 -6.44 -5.94 -16.85
C ILE A 86 -6.97 -5.49 -15.50
N SER A 87 -8.00 -6.16 -14.99
CA SER A 87 -8.60 -5.83 -13.69
C SER A 87 -7.62 -6.04 -12.54
N PHE A 88 -6.83 -7.12 -12.58
CA PHE A 88 -5.79 -7.39 -11.60
C PHE A 88 -4.67 -6.35 -11.63
N TYR A 89 -4.14 -6.03 -12.81
CA TYR A 89 -3.10 -5.00 -12.94
C TYR A 89 -3.61 -3.62 -12.56
N ALA A 90 -4.85 -3.27 -12.92
CA ALA A 90 -5.47 -2.01 -12.51
C ALA A 90 -5.68 -1.97 -10.99
N GLY A 91 -6.16 -3.05 -10.37
CA GLY A 91 -6.29 -3.15 -8.91
C GLY A 91 -4.96 -3.00 -8.19
N LEU A 92 -3.88 -3.61 -8.71
CA LEU A 92 -2.51 -3.42 -8.21
C LEU A 92 -2.04 -1.97 -8.38
N LEU A 93 -2.30 -1.37 -9.54
CA LEU A 93 -1.93 0.01 -9.84
C LEU A 93 -2.61 0.97 -8.83
N PHE A 94 -3.92 0.87 -8.67
CA PHE A 94 -4.68 1.73 -7.74
C PHE A 94 -4.35 1.47 -6.26
N SER A 95 -4.02 0.23 -5.88
CA SER A 95 -3.60 -0.08 -4.51
C SER A 95 -2.17 0.36 -4.19
N SER A 96 -1.31 0.54 -5.19
CA SER A 96 0.12 0.82 -4.98
C SER A 96 0.45 2.02 -4.09
N PRO A 97 -0.26 3.18 -4.11
CA PRO A 97 0.06 4.28 -3.18
C PRO A 97 -0.22 3.88 -1.73
N PHE A 98 -1.24 3.06 -1.51
CA PHE A 98 -1.57 2.52 -0.20
C PHE A 98 -0.53 1.48 0.25
N ILE A 99 -0.10 0.59 -0.65
CA ILE A 99 0.97 -0.39 -0.37
C ILE A 99 2.25 0.33 0.07
N LEU A 100 2.69 1.32 -0.70
CA LEU A 100 3.87 2.12 -0.38
C LEU A 100 3.72 2.82 0.97
N SER A 101 2.52 3.36 1.26
CA SER A 101 2.25 4.00 2.55
C SER A 101 2.34 3.01 3.72
N GLN A 102 1.79 1.81 3.57
CA GLN A 102 1.86 0.76 4.60
C GLN A 102 3.27 0.24 4.81
N LEU A 103 4.05 0.09 3.74
CA LEU A 103 5.46 -0.29 3.83
C LEU A 103 6.26 0.76 4.60
N LEU A 104 6.09 2.05 4.27
CA LEU A 104 6.79 3.13 4.98
C LEU A 104 6.40 3.22 6.45
N LEU A 105 5.12 3.03 6.77
CA LEU A 105 4.65 2.98 8.16
C LEU A 105 5.18 1.76 8.92
N PHE A 106 5.40 0.62 8.24
CA PHE A 106 6.04 -0.56 8.83
C PHE A 106 7.52 -0.32 9.17
N LEU A 107 8.20 0.53 8.39
CA LEU A 107 9.59 0.91 8.69
C LEU A 107 9.68 1.88 9.89
N LEU A 108 8.64 2.69 10.13
CA LEU A 108 8.59 3.73 11.15
C LEU A 108 9.06 3.33 12.57
N PRO A 109 8.72 2.15 13.14
CA PRO A 109 9.24 1.73 14.46
C PRO A 109 10.76 1.52 14.49
N GLY A 110 11.41 1.25 13.35
CA GLY A 110 12.86 1.07 13.27
C GLY A 110 13.64 2.38 13.06
N LEU A 111 12.97 3.53 12.94
CA LEU A 111 13.59 4.81 12.63
C LEU A 111 13.77 5.70 13.87
N THR A 112 14.83 6.50 13.87
CA THR A 112 15.08 7.48 14.92
C THR A 112 14.07 8.63 14.86
N GLU A 113 13.84 9.32 15.97
CA GLU A 113 12.91 10.46 16.07
C GLU A 113 13.17 11.58 15.03
N ASN A 114 14.44 11.75 14.62
CA ASN A 114 14.81 12.71 13.59
C ASN A 114 14.44 12.25 12.18
N GLU A 115 14.52 10.94 11.90
CA GLU A 115 14.21 10.37 10.58
C GLU A 115 12.70 10.20 10.37
N LYS A 116 11.91 10.05 11.44
CA LYS A 116 10.43 10.03 11.35
C LYS A 116 9.86 11.27 10.65
N LYS A 117 10.54 12.42 10.76
CA LYS A 117 10.16 13.66 10.05
C LYS A 117 10.31 13.56 8.54
N ILE A 118 11.18 12.67 8.04
CA ILE A 118 11.44 12.45 6.61
C ILE A 118 10.39 11.49 6.02
N ILE A 119 9.75 10.63 6.83
CA ILE A 119 8.70 9.73 6.33
C ILE A 119 7.52 10.51 5.72
N LEU A 120 7.09 11.62 6.32
CA LEU A 120 5.96 12.40 5.79
C LEU A 120 6.22 12.99 4.39
N PRO A 121 7.31 13.73 4.14
CA PRO A 121 7.63 14.20 2.79
C PRO A 121 7.92 13.04 1.84
N LEU A 122 8.45 11.91 2.33
CA LEU A 122 8.67 10.71 1.50
C LEU A 122 7.34 10.08 1.05
N LEU A 123 6.36 9.98 1.94
CA LEU A 123 5.00 9.54 1.61
C LEU A 123 4.38 10.43 0.54
N LEU A 124 4.37 11.76 0.74
CA LEU A 124 3.86 12.69 -0.27
C LEU A 124 4.61 12.55 -1.61
N SER A 125 5.94 12.47 -1.55
CA SER A 125 6.77 12.29 -2.75
C SER A 125 6.45 10.99 -3.47
N SER A 126 6.17 9.90 -2.75
CA SER A 126 5.78 8.62 -3.34
C SER A 126 4.45 8.72 -4.10
N LEU A 127 3.46 9.45 -3.56
CA LEU A 127 2.18 9.66 -4.22
C LEU A 127 2.34 10.50 -5.49
N VAL A 128 3.12 11.58 -5.40
CA VAL A 128 3.42 12.45 -6.55
C VAL A 128 4.17 11.67 -7.62
N LEU A 129 5.22 10.92 -7.24
CA LEU A 129 6.03 10.15 -8.17
C LEU A 129 5.22 9.02 -8.82
N PHE A 130 4.33 8.38 -8.07
CA PHE A 130 3.41 7.40 -8.62
C PHE A 130 2.48 8.03 -9.67
N GLY A 131 1.88 9.19 -9.36
CA GLY A 131 1.06 9.94 -10.31
C GLY A 131 1.83 10.37 -11.56
N LEU A 132 3.06 10.87 -11.38
CA LEU A 132 3.95 11.22 -12.49
C LEU A 132 4.32 10.00 -13.32
N GLY A 133 4.61 8.86 -12.70
CA GLY A 133 4.88 7.60 -13.38
C GLY A 133 3.69 7.10 -14.20
N LEU A 134 2.47 7.25 -13.68
CA LEU A 134 1.24 6.90 -14.39
C LEU A 134 1.03 7.80 -15.61
N LEU A 135 1.21 9.12 -15.45
CA LEU A 135 1.13 10.07 -16.57
C LEU A 135 2.23 9.82 -17.61
N PHE A 136 3.47 9.62 -17.17
CA PHE A 136 4.60 9.32 -18.05
C PHE A 136 4.36 8.03 -18.85
N SER A 137 3.89 6.98 -18.20
CA SER A 137 3.56 5.73 -18.86
C SER A 137 2.50 5.94 -19.95
N TYR A 138 1.42 6.64 -19.62
CA TYR A 138 0.31 6.85 -20.54
C TYR A 138 0.67 7.75 -21.74
N TYR A 139 1.31 8.89 -21.50
CA TYR A 139 1.56 9.89 -22.54
C TYR A 139 2.89 9.72 -23.29
N VAL A 140 3.86 9.02 -22.71
CA VAL A 140 5.19 8.87 -23.31
C VAL A 140 5.47 7.41 -23.67
N LEU A 141 5.33 6.48 -22.73
CA LEU A 141 5.69 5.08 -23.01
C LEU A 141 4.76 4.39 -24.00
N ILE A 142 3.44 4.56 -23.87
CA ILE A 142 2.48 3.95 -24.81
C ILE A 142 2.74 4.40 -26.26
N PRO A 143 2.76 5.70 -26.60
CA PRO A 143 3.03 6.11 -27.97
C PRO A 143 4.45 5.77 -28.44
N ALA A 144 5.46 5.83 -27.57
CA ALA A 144 6.81 5.42 -27.94
C ALA A 144 6.88 3.93 -28.30
N ALA A 145 6.19 3.06 -27.53
CA ALA A 145 6.10 1.64 -27.82
C ALA A 145 5.35 1.38 -29.13
N LEU A 146 4.23 2.06 -29.37
CA LEU A 146 3.44 1.93 -30.61
C LEU A 146 4.18 2.45 -31.85
N ASN A 147 5.08 3.43 -31.73
CA ASN A 147 5.91 3.87 -32.85
C ASN A 147 7.12 2.95 -33.11
N PHE A 148 7.50 2.13 -32.13
CA PHE A 148 8.64 1.21 -32.25
C PHE A 148 8.26 -0.12 -32.92
N PHE A 149 7.01 -0.57 -32.75
CA PHE A 149 6.46 -1.79 -33.35
C PHE A 149 5.62 -1.47 -34.59
#